data_AF-A0A438JFS2-F1
#
_entry.id   AF-A0A438JFS2-F1
#
_cell.length_a   1.000
_cell.length_b   1.000
_cell.length_c   1.000
_cell.angle_alpha   90.00
_cell.angle_beta   90.00
_cell.angle_gamma   90.00
#
_symmetry.space_group_name_H-M   'P 1'
#
loop_
_entity.id
_entity.type
_entity.pdbx_description
1 polymer ?
#
loop_
_entity_poly.entity_id
_entity_poly.type
_entity_poly.pdbx_seq_one_letter_code
_entity_poly.pdbx_strand_id
1 'polypeptide(L)'
;MASIEQRKADENVLKLVEEQKREKEEALIKILQLEKQLDAKQKLEMEIEEIKGKLQVMKHLGDEDDTAVQNKMKEMNEDLEEKVGEMENLESLNQTLIVKERQSNDELQAARTELITAYTLVSLWQENLKKPEWHPFKIVEVEGKTLEIINEEDEKLQKLKQEWGDEIYMAVTTSLKEINEYNPSGRYPVIELWNFKEGRKATLKEVIQYILKNLKTLKRKR
;
A
#
# COMPACT_ATOMS: atom_id res chain seq x y z
N MET A 1 13.34 11.36 19.52
CA MET A 1 12.32 10.32 19.23
C MET A 1 11.85 10.38 17.79
N ALA A 2 11.46 11.56 17.28
CA ALA A 2 10.95 11.77 15.93
C ALA A 2 11.77 11.11 14.79
N SER A 3 13.10 11.22 14.77
CA SER A 3 13.92 10.62 13.70
C SER A 3 13.92 9.08 13.71
N ILE A 4 13.77 8.46 14.88
CA ILE A 4 13.71 6.98 15.01
C ILE A 4 12.33 6.48 14.57
N GLU A 5 11.27 7.21 14.94
CA GLU A 5 9.90 6.90 14.51
C GLU A 5 9.71 7.07 13.01
N GLN A 6 10.28 8.14 12.43
CA GLN A 6 10.24 8.33 10.98
C GLN A 6 10.97 7.22 10.22
N ARG A 7 12.14 6.78 10.73
CA ARG A 7 12.89 5.67 10.13
C ARG A 7 12.12 4.35 10.19
N LYS A 8 11.41 4.10 11.29
CA LYS A 8 10.52 2.94 11.44
C LYS A 8 9.33 3.01 10.49
N ALA A 9 8.74 4.21 10.33
CA ALA A 9 7.66 4.43 9.38
C ALA A 9 8.13 4.16 7.93
N ASP A 10 9.29 4.70 7.53
CA ASP A 10 9.88 4.47 6.21
C ASP A 10 10.17 2.98 5.96
N GLU A 11 10.69 2.26 6.96
CA GLU A 11 10.94 0.82 6.87
C GLU A 11 9.65 0.00 6.75
N ASN A 12 8.59 0.39 7.47
CA ASN A 12 7.28 -0.24 7.38
C ASN A 12 6.64 -0.01 6.00
N VAL A 13 6.74 1.21 5.46
CA VAL A 13 6.26 1.53 4.11
C VAL A 13 7.01 0.71 3.06
N LEU A 14 8.34 0.56 3.20
CA LEU A 14 9.13 -0.25 2.28
C LEU A 14 8.68 -1.73 2.28
N LYS A 15 8.47 -2.31 3.47
CA LYS A 15 7.95 -3.68 3.60
C LYS A 15 6.57 -3.83 2.94
N LEU A 16 5.70 -2.84 3.14
CA LEU A 16 4.36 -2.84 2.54
C LEU A 16 4.42 -2.80 1.00
N VAL A 17 5.34 -2.02 0.43
CA VAL A 17 5.54 -1.94 -1.03
C VAL A 17 6.07 -3.26 -1.59
N GLU A 18 7.02 -3.90 -0.90
CA GLU A 18 7.55 -5.19 -1.30
C GLU A 18 6.47 -6.29 -1.23
N GLU A 19 5.63 -6.27 -0.19
CA GLU A 19 4.52 -7.19 0.00
C GLU A 19 3.47 -7.02 -1.10
N GLN A 20 3.05 -5.78 -1.39
CA GLN A 20 2.15 -5.50 -2.52
C GLN A 20 2.72 -5.97 -3.87
N LYS A 21 4.03 -5.83 -4.07
CA LYS A 21 4.67 -6.29 -5.31
C LYS A 21 4.59 -7.81 -5.45
N ARG A 22 4.80 -8.55 -4.35
CA ARG A 22 4.67 -10.01 -4.30
C ARG A 22 3.23 -10.44 -4.55
N GLU A 23 2.27 -9.82 -3.86
CA GLU A 23 0.84 -10.09 -4.06
C GLU A 23 0.39 -9.84 -5.50
N LYS A 24 0.90 -8.78 -6.13
CA LYS A 24 0.62 -8.48 -7.54
C LYS A 24 1.18 -9.54 -8.50
N GLU A 25 2.40 -10.01 -8.26
CA GLU A 25 2.99 -11.11 -9.05
C GLU A 25 2.21 -12.42 -8.88
N GLU A 26 1.79 -12.76 -7.66
CA GLU A 26 0.94 -13.92 -7.39
C GLU A 26 -0.42 -13.82 -8.08
N ALA A 27 -1.06 -12.64 -8.06
CA ALA A 27 -2.31 -12.38 -8.76
C ALA A 27 -2.17 -12.54 -10.28
N LEU A 28 -1.09 -12.03 -10.87
CA LEU A 28 -0.79 -12.20 -12.29
C LEU A 28 -0.62 -13.68 -12.68
N ILE A 29 0.09 -14.46 -11.86
CA ILE A 29 0.23 -15.91 -12.06
C ILE A 29 -1.13 -16.60 -11.99
N LYS A 30 -2.00 -16.19 -11.04
CA LYS A 30 -3.35 -16.73 -10.89
C LYS A 30 -4.23 -16.44 -12.10
N ILE A 31 -4.20 -15.21 -12.63
CA ILE A 31 -4.94 -14.81 -13.83
C ILE A 31 -4.52 -15.67 -15.02
N LEU A 32 -3.21 -15.81 -15.25
CA LEU A 32 -2.69 -16.61 -16.37
C LEU A 32 -3.07 -18.09 -16.26
N GLN A 33 -3.23 -18.60 -15.04
CA GLN A 33 -3.71 -19.96 -14.80
C GLN A 33 -5.21 -20.11 -15.06
N LEU A 34 -6.02 -19.10 -14.68
CA LEU A 34 -7.46 -19.07 -14.94
C LEU A 34 -7.76 -18.94 -16.44
N GLU A 35 -6.99 -18.15 -17.19
CA GLU A 35 -7.11 -18.05 -18.66
C GLU A 35 -6.92 -19.42 -19.33
N LYS A 36 -5.90 -20.18 -18.92
CA LYS A 36 -5.69 -21.55 -19.43
C LYS A 36 -6.82 -22.50 -19.07
N GLN A 37 -7.41 -22.36 -17.88
CA GLN A 37 -8.56 -23.17 -17.47
C GLN A 37 -9.80 -22.80 -18.28
N LEU A 38 -10.00 -21.53 -18.61
CA LEU A 38 -11.09 -21.07 -19.44
C LEU A 38 -10.99 -21.63 -20.87
N ASP A 39 -9.80 -21.59 -21.47
CA ASP A 39 -9.56 -22.19 -22.79
C ASP A 39 -9.86 -23.70 -22.80
N ALA A 40 -9.47 -24.40 -21.73
CA ALA A 40 -9.77 -25.82 -21.57
C ALA A 40 -11.28 -26.10 -21.39
N LYS A 41 -11.99 -25.26 -20.63
CA LYS A 41 -13.46 -25.35 -20.46
C LYS A 41 -14.16 -25.19 -21.81
N GLN A 42 -13.80 -24.16 -22.58
CA GLN A 42 -14.38 -23.90 -23.90
C GLN A 42 -14.15 -25.07 -24.87
N LYS A 43 -12.97 -25.70 -24.82
CA LYS A 43 -12.69 -26.89 -25.63
C LYS A 43 -13.62 -28.06 -25.29
N LEU A 44 -13.82 -28.34 -24.01
CA LEU A 44 -14.72 -29.40 -23.56
C LEU A 44 -16.18 -29.12 -23.94
N GLU A 45 -16.64 -27.87 -23.84
CA GLU A 45 -17.98 -27.46 -24.29
C GLU A 45 -18.22 -27.78 -25.77
N MET A 46 -17.24 -27.52 -26.64
CA MET A 46 -17.33 -27.87 -28.06
C MET A 46 -17.42 -29.40 -28.28
N GLU A 47 -16.62 -30.19 -27.55
CA GLU A 47 -16.64 -31.65 -27.64
C GLU A 47 -17.99 -32.23 -27.17
N ILE A 48 -18.58 -31.66 -26.12
CA ILE A 48 -19.91 -32.04 -25.60
C ILE A 48 -20.99 -31.79 -26.68
N GLU A 49 -21.00 -30.62 -27.32
CA GLU A 49 -22.00 -30.31 -28.35
C GLU A 49 -21.82 -31.18 -29.61
N GLU A 50 -20.60 -31.55 -29.97
CA GLU A 50 -20.35 -32.52 -31.05
C GLU A 50 -20.95 -33.90 -30.72
N ILE A 51 -20.75 -34.39 -29.49
CA ILE A 51 -21.27 -35.68 -29.03
C ILE A 51 -22.81 -35.65 -28.96
N LYS A 52 -23.40 -34.57 -28.43
CA LYS A 52 -24.86 -34.36 -28.44
C LYS A 52 -25.45 -34.45 -29.85
N GLY A 53 -24.82 -33.79 -30.82
CA GLY A 53 -25.24 -33.86 -32.23
C GLY A 53 -25.21 -35.28 -32.77
N LYS A 54 -24.13 -36.04 -32.50
CA LYS A 54 -24.01 -37.46 -32.90
C LYS A 54 -25.09 -38.34 -32.27
N LEU A 55 -25.35 -38.18 -30.96
CA LEU A 55 -26.40 -38.91 -30.24
C LEU A 55 -27.79 -38.63 -30.79
N GLN A 56 -28.07 -37.36 -31.13
CA GLN A 56 -29.36 -36.98 -31.70
C GLN A 56 -29.57 -37.62 -33.07
N VAL A 57 -28.53 -37.71 -33.91
CA VAL A 57 -28.57 -38.44 -35.19
C VAL A 57 -28.80 -39.95 -34.96
N MET A 58 -28.09 -40.56 -34.02
CA MET A 58 -28.26 -41.99 -33.69
C MET A 58 -29.64 -42.33 -33.14
N LYS A 59 -30.25 -41.45 -32.34
CA LYS A 59 -31.63 -41.61 -31.85
C LYS A 59 -32.65 -41.69 -32.98
N HIS A 60 -32.36 -41.08 -34.13
CA HIS A 60 -33.22 -41.14 -35.32
C HIS A 60 -32.90 -42.34 -36.23
N LEU A 61 -31.88 -43.14 -35.89
CA LEU A 61 -31.36 -44.27 -36.69
C LEU A 61 -31.48 -45.64 -35.98
N GLY A 62 -31.91 -45.70 -34.72
CA GLY A 62 -31.96 -46.94 -33.93
C GLY A 62 -33.35 -47.54 -33.79
N ASP A 63 -33.52 -48.81 -34.18
CA ASP A 63 -34.68 -49.65 -33.85
C ASP A 63 -34.74 -49.94 -32.34
N GLU A 64 -35.96 -50.06 -31.80
CA GLU A 64 -36.33 -49.89 -30.38
C GLU A 64 -35.79 -50.92 -29.35
N ASP A 65 -35.03 -51.97 -29.72
CA ASP A 65 -34.83 -53.16 -28.86
C ASP A 65 -33.41 -53.41 -28.29
N ASP A 66 -32.41 -52.56 -28.51
CA ASP A 66 -31.02 -52.83 -28.07
C ASP A 66 -30.73 -52.35 -26.62
N THR A 67 -30.84 -53.28 -25.66
CA THR A 67 -30.80 -53.03 -24.20
C THR A 67 -29.46 -52.49 -23.70
N ALA A 68 -28.36 -52.83 -24.39
CA ALA A 68 -27.01 -52.34 -24.06
C ALA A 68 -26.88 -50.84 -24.36
N VAL A 69 -27.54 -50.37 -25.42
CA VAL A 69 -27.56 -48.96 -25.82
C VAL A 69 -28.34 -48.12 -24.79
N GLN A 70 -29.48 -48.63 -24.31
CA GLN A 70 -30.29 -47.98 -23.27
C GLN A 70 -29.52 -47.77 -21.95
N ASN A 71 -28.81 -48.80 -21.48
CA ASN A 71 -28.03 -48.69 -20.23
C ASN A 71 -26.89 -47.65 -20.34
N LYS A 72 -26.17 -47.64 -21.47
CA LYS A 72 -25.10 -46.68 -21.70
C LYS A 72 -25.62 -45.25 -21.88
N MET A 73 -26.81 -45.11 -22.45
CA MET A 73 -27.50 -43.83 -22.56
C MET A 73 -27.89 -43.28 -21.19
N LYS A 74 -28.33 -44.15 -20.27
CA LYS A 74 -28.65 -43.75 -18.89
C LYS A 74 -27.41 -43.32 -18.12
N GLU A 75 -26.32 -44.09 -18.19
CA GLU A 75 -25.04 -43.77 -17.55
C GLU A 75 -24.50 -42.40 -18.01
N MET A 76 -24.49 -42.15 -19.33
CA MET A 76 -24.07 -40.84 -19.87
C MET A 76 -24.97 -39.68 -19.40
N ASN A 77 -26.25 -39.93 -19.12
CA ASN A 77 -27.17 -38.89 -18.70
C ASN A 77 -26.97 -38.53 -17.22
N GLU A 78 -26.67 -39.51 -16.36
CA GLU A 78 -26.31 -39.29 -14.96
C GLU A 78 -25.00 -38.50 -14.84
N ASP A 79 -23.96 -38.89 -15.61
CA ASP A 79 -22.69 -38.15 -15.70
C ASP A 79 -22.88 -36.70 -16.19
N LEU A 80 -23.80 -36.48 -17.14
CA LEU A 80 -24.10 -35.15 -17.66
C LEU A 80 -24.76 -34.28 -16.59
N GLU A 81 -25.73 -34.82 -15.84
CA GLU A 81 -26.38 -34.09 -14.74
C GLU A 81 -25.39 -33.72 -13.64
N GLU A 82 -24.48 -34.63 -13.26
CA GLU A 82 -23.43 -34.34 -12.28
C GLU A 82 -22.54 -33.18 -12.77
N LYS A 83 -22.06 -33.23 -14.03
CA LYS A 83 -21.21 -32.18 -14.59
C LYS A 83 -21.91 -30.83 -14.72
N VAL A 84 -23.21 -30.81 -15.02
CA VAL A 84 -24.00 -29.58 -15.05
C VAL A 84 -24.07 -28.97 -13.64
N GLY A 85 -24.34 -29.78 -12.62
CA GLY A 85 -24.35 -29.31 -11.22
C GLY A 85 -22.98 -28.80 -10.75
N GLU A 86 -21.89 -29.47 -11.12
CA GLU A 86 -20.52 -28.98 -10.84
C GLU A 86 -20.25 -27.63 -11.52
N MET A 87 -20.70 -27.46 -12.77
CA MET A 87 -20.51 -26.22 -13.51
C MET A 87 -21.27 -25.04 -12.86
N GLU A 88 -22.51 -25.25 -12.44
CA GLU A 88 -23.30 -24.23 -11.73
C GLU A 88 -22.64 -23.81 -10.40
N ASN A 89 -22.10 -24.78 -9.65
CA ASN A 89 -21.36 -24.50 -8.43
C ASN A 89 -20.09 -23.69 -8.69
N LEU A 90 -19.34 -24.01 -9.74
CA LEU A 90 -18.15 -23.25 -10.14
C LEU A 90 -18.50 -21.83 -10.59
N GLU A 91 -19.60 -21.64 -11.31
CA GLU A 91 -20.07 -20.33 -11.72
C GLU A 91 -20.49 -19.46 -10.52
N SER A 92 -21.22 -20.05 -9.56
CA SER A 92 -21.58 -19.39 -8.31
C SER A 92 -20.34 -18.99 -7.49
N LEU A 93 -19.35 -19.87 -7.39
CA LEU A 93 -18.09 -19.58 -6.71
C LEU A 93 -17.31 -18.48 -7.43
N ASN A 94 -17.23 -18.52 -8.76
CA ASN A 94 -16.53 -17.51 -9.55
C ASN A 94 -17.19 -16.13 -9.38
N GLN A 95 -18.52 -16.07 -9.44
CA GLN A 95 -19.27 -14.83 -9.21
C GLN A 95 -19.01 -14.27 -7.80
N THR A 96 -18.92 -15.13 -6.78
CA THR A 96 -18.60 -14.74 -5.41
C THR A 96 -17.17 -14.19 -5.29
N LEU A 97 -16.20 -14.84 -5.94
CA LEU A 97 -14.81 -14.40 -5.95
C LEU A 97 -14.65 -13.02 -6.61
N ILE A 98 -15.34 -12.77 -7.72
CA ILE A 98 -15.35 -11.46 -8.40
C ILE A 98 -15.86 -10.36 -7.48
N VAL A 99 -16.93 -10.62 -6.73
CA VAL A 99 -17.48 -9.63 -5.78
C VAL A 99 -16.48 -9.36 -4.65
N LYS A 100 -15.86 -10.41 -4.10
CA LYS A 100 -14.85 -10.28 -3.04
C LYS A 100 -13.59 -9.56 -3.50
N GLU A 101 -13.12 -9.82 -4.71
CA GLU A 101 -11.97 -9.13 -5.30
C GLU A 101 -12.25 -7.63 -5.44
N ARG A 102 -13.42 -7.26 -5.97
CA ARG A 102 -13.82 -5.85 -6.10
C ARG A 102 -13.89 -5.16 -4.75
N GLN A 103 -14.54 -5.78 -3.77
CA GLN A 103 -14.60 -5.25 -2.39
C GLN A 103 -13.20 -5.01 -1.81
N SER A 104 -12.33 -6.02 -1.90
CA SER A 104 -10.96 -5.90 -1.38
C SER A 104 -10.16 -4.83 -2.13
N ASN A 105 -10.33 -4.70 -3.44
CA ASN A 105 -9.67 -3.66 -4.22
C ASN A 105 -10.17 -2.26 -3.84
N ASP A 106 -11.47 -2.08 -3.61
CA ASP A 106 -12.04 -0.80 -3.19
C ASP A 106 -11.53 -0.37 -1.80
N GLU A 107 -11.48 -1.31 -0.85
CA GLU A 107 -10.89 -1.09 0.47
C GLU A 107 -9.40 -0.70 0.38
N LEU A 108 -8.64 -1.40 -0.48
CA LEU A 108 -7.23 -1.10 -0.70
C LEU A 108 -7.02 0.29 -1.32
N GLN A 109 -7.88 0.68 -2.28
CA GLN A 109 -7.82 2.00 -2.91
C GLN A 109 -8.19 3.12 -1.92
N ALA A 110 -9.17 2.89 -1.04
CA ALA A 110 -9.52 3.83 0.02
C ALA A 110 -8.33 4.05 0.97
N ALA A 111 -7.74 2.96 1.50
CA ALA A 111 -6.57 3.04 2.38
C ALA A 111 -5.37 3.73 1.71
N ARG A 112 -5.13 3.46 0.42
CA ARG A 112 -4.08 4.12 -0.35
C ARG A 112 -4.32 5.63 -0.48
N THR A 113 -5.56 6.03 -0.73
CA THR A 113 -5.93 7.44 -0.85
C THR A 113 -5.72 8.16 0.49
N GLU A 114 -6.15 7.55 1.59
CA GLU A 114 -5.90 8.08 2.94
C GLU A 114 -4.41 8.24 3.23
N LEU A 115 -3.59 7.24 2.91
CA LEU A 115 -2.14 7.32 3.10
C LEU A 115 -1.50 8.46 2.29
N ILE A 116 -1.91 8.64 1.03
CA ILE A 116 -1.42 9.74 0.18
C ILE A 116 -1.81 11.08 0.79
N THR A 117 -3.07 11.25 1.21
CA THR A 117 -3.52 12.50 1.82
C THR A 117 -2.74 12.83 3.10
N ALA A 118 -2.54 11.84 3.99
CA ALA A 118 -1.73 12.00 5.18
C ALA A 118 -0.28 12.42 4.87
N TYR A 119 0.35 11.78 3.88
CA TYR A 119 1.72 12.13 3.46
C TYR A 119 1.81 13.55 2.89
N THR A 120 0.84 13.96 2.08
CA THR A 120 0.79 15.33 1.53
C THR A 120 0.61 16.38 2.62
N LEU A 121 -0.22 16.10 3.64
CA LEU A 121 -0.43 16.98 4.78
C LEU A 121 0.86 17.14 5.59
N VAL A 122 1.54 16.04 5.92
CA VAL A 122 2.83 16.07 6.64
C VAL A 122 3.86 16.89 5.87
N SER A 123 3.99 16.66 4.56
CA SER A 123 4.93 17.39 3.71
C SER A 123 4.61 18.88 3.65
N LEU A 124 3.32 19.24 3.51
CA LEU A 124 2.85 20.62 3.49
C LEU A 124 3.24 21.36 4.79
N TRP A 125 2.98 20.74 5.94
CA TRP A 125 3.30 21.35 7.23
C TRP A 125 4.81 21.41 7.46
N GLN A 126 5.57 20.37 7.10
CA GLN A 126 7.03 20.42 7.14
C GLN A 126 7.61 21.57 6.32
N GLU A 127 7.07 21.85 5.13
CA GLU A 127 7.50 22.99 4.32
C GLU A 127 7.05 24.33 4.91
N ASN A 128 5.85 24.41 5.49
CA ASN A 128 5.40 25.62 6.18
C ASN A 128 6.26 25.95 7.40
N LEU A 129 6.70 24.94 8.17
CA LEU A 129 7.57 25.12 9.33
C LEU A 129 8.95 25.69 8.98
N LYS A 130 9.43 25.48 7.74
CA LYS A 130 10.72 26.02 7.28
C LYS A 130 10.64 27.49 6.86
N LYS A 131 9.45 28.06 6.70
CA LYS A 131 9.25 29.43 6.20
C LYS A 131 9.47 30.46 7.30
N PRO A 132 10.51 31.29 7.23
CA PRO A 132 10.78 32.30 8.26
C PRO A 132 9.66 33.33 8.42
N GLU A 133 8.86 33.56 7.36
CA GLU A 133 7.77 34.53 7.35
C GLU A 133 6.57 34.09 8.21
N TRP A 134 6.45 32.80 8.51
CA TRP A 134 5.37 32.29 9.36
C TRP A 134 5.89 32.05 10.78
N HIS A 135 5.56 32.99 11.67
CA HIS A 135 6.02 33.01 13.04
C HIS A 135 4.84 33.08 14.03
N PRO A 136 4.20 31.94 14.33
CA PRO A 136 3.01 31.90 15.18
C PRO A 136 3.39 31.91 16.68
N PHE A 137 4.21 32.88 17.11
CA PHE A 137 4.62 33.04 18.50
C PHE A 137 4.28 34.45 19.00
N LYS A 138 3.97 34.54 20.30
CA LYS A 138 3.79 35.79 21.03
C LYS A 138 4.75 35.84 22.21
N ILE A 139 5.22 37.05 22.52
CA ILE A 139 6.12 37.29 23.66
C ILE A 139 5.26 37.52 24.90
N VAL A 140 5.56 36.79 25.96
CA VAL A 140 4.95 36.97 27.29
C VAL A 140 6.05 37.15 28.33
N GLU A 141 5.80 38.01 29.31
CA GLU A 141 6.71 38.20 30.43
C GLU A 141 6.25 37.35 31.62
N VAL A 142 7.09 36.40 32.03
CA VAL A 142 6.84 35.51 33.17
C VAL A 142 8.05 35.60 34.09
N GLU A 143 7.84 36.06 35.33
CA GLU A 143 8.90 36.20 36.35
C GLU A 143 10.10 37.07 35.90
N GLY A 144 9.85 38.11 35.10
CA GLY A 144 10.90 39.00 34.59
C GLY A 144 11.75 38.41 33.45
N LYS A 145 11.35 37.26 32.91
CA LYS A 145 11.91 36.69 31.68
C LYS A 145 10.88 36.79 30.54
N THR A 146 11.33 37.28 29.39
CA THR A 146 10.55 37.27 28.16
C THR A 146 10.60 35.87 27.54
N LEU A 147 9.47 35.20 27.47
CA LEU A 147 9.30 33.89 26.84
C LEU A 147 8.47 34.02 25.57
N GLU A 148 8.85 33.28 24.54
CA GLU A 148 8.04 33.13 23.33
C GLU A 148 7.17 31.89 23.45
N ILE A 149 5.85 32.10 23.45
CA ILE A 149 4.87 31.01 23.47
C ILE A 149 4.08 30.99 22.17
N ILE A 150 3.50 29.84 21.83
CA ILE A 150 2.67 29.72 20.63
C ILE A 150 1.48 30.69 20.72
N ASN A 151 1.23 31.40 19.62
CA ASN A 151 0.03 32.21 19.47
C ASN A 151 -1.12 31.32 19.04
N GLU A 152 -1.99 30.93 19.98
CA GLU A 152 -3.17 30.12 19.68
C GLU A 152 -4.17 30.80 18.74
N GLU A 153 -4.12 32.12 18.59
CA GLU A 153 -4.98 32.88 17.66
C GLU A 153 -4.45 32.90 16.22
N ASP A 154 -3.32 32.24 15.94
CA ASP A 154 -2.79 32.15 14.57
C ASP A 154 -3.79 31.47 13.63
N GLU A 155 -4.12 32.16 12.52
CA GLU A 155 -5.15 31.73 11.58
C GLU A 155 -4.87 30.34 10.98
N LYS A 156 -3.60 30.02 10.71
CA LYS A 156 -3.23 28.73 10.14
C LYS A 156 -3.31 27.61 11.18
N LEU A 157 -2.87 27.87 12.41
CA LEU A 157 -3.00 26.90 13.50
C LEU A 157 -4.48 26.64 13.86
N GLN A 158 -5.33 27.66 13.84
CA GLN A 158 -6.77 27.50 14.04
C GLN A 158 -7.42 26.67 12.92
N LYS A 159 -7.11 26.96 11.65
CA LYS A 159 -7.57 26.14 10.51
C LYS A 159 -7.10 24.69 10.62
N LEU A 160 -5.84 24.46 10.97
CA LEU A 160 -5.28 23.13 11.18
C LEU A 160 -6.07 22.35 12.24
N LYS A 161 -6.34 22.99 13.37
CA LYS A 161 -7.10 22.39 14.48
C LYS A 161 -8.55 22.09 14.08
N GLN A 162 -9.19 22.98 13.33
CA GLN A 162 -10.56 22.80 12.87
C GLN A 162 -10.69 21.67 11.83
N GLU A 163 -9.74 21.58 10.89
CA GLU A 163 -9.79 20.61 9.79
C GLU A 163 -9.28 19.23 10.21
N TRP A 164 -8.25 19.15 11.05
CA TRP A 164 -7.51 17.91 11.33
C TRP A 164 -7.46 17.52 12.82
N GLY A 165 -8.07 18.31 13.70
CA GLY A 165 -8.21 18.00 15.12
C GLY A 165 -6.97 18.29 15.98
N ASP A 166 -7.09 17.94 17.26
CA ASP A 166 -6.12 18.29 18.30
C ASP A 166 -4.79 17.55 18.16
N GLU A 167 -4.80 16.31 17.67
CA GLU A 167 -3.59 15.48 17.55
C GLU A 167 -2.58 16.10 16.57
N ILE A 168 -3.05 16.51 15.39
CA ILE A 168 -2.22 17.13 14.36
C ILE A 168 -1.76 18.52 14.82
N TYR A 169 -2.65 19.29 15.44
CA TYR A 169 -2.30 20.58 16.04
C TYR A 169 -1.18 20.43 17.08
N MET A 170 -1.27 19.45 17.98
CA MET A 170 -0.24 19.20 18.99
C MET A 170 1.09 18.79 18.35
N ALA A 171 1.08 17.93 17.34
CA ALA A 171 2.29 17.53 16.64
C ALA A 171 3.01 18.73 16.01
N VAL A 172 2.28 19.59 15.29
CA VAL A 172 2.84 20.79 14.63
C VAL A 172 3.35 21.81 15.65
N THR A 173 2.58 22.10 16.70
CA THR A 173 2.99 23.05 17.74
C THR A 173 4.18 22.56 18.58
N THR A 174 4.29 21.24 18.79
CA THR A 174 5.47 20.64 19.43
C THR A 174 6.70 20.79 18.55
N SER A 175 6.59 20.48 17.25
CA SER A 175 7.70 20.68 16.30
C SER A 175 8.13 22.15 16.21
N LEU A 176 7.17 23.10 16.22
CA LEU A 176 7.47 24.54 16.26
C LEU A 176 8.29 24.92 17.49
N LYS A 177 7.92 24.42 18.67
CA LYS A 177 8.65 24.67 19.92
C LYS A 177 10.06 24.08 19.88
N GLU A 178 10.20 22.83 19.46
CA GLU A 178 11.51 22.16 19.35
C GLU A 178 12.45 22.90 18.39
N ILE A 179 11.94 23.34 17.24
CA ILE A 179 12.72 24.12 16.26
C ILE A 179 13.13 25.47 16.85
N ASN A 180 12.23 26.14 17.59
CA ASN A 180 12.52 27.42 18.23
C ASN A 180 13.57 27.27 19.34
N GLU A 181 13.47 26.24 20.18
CA GLU A 181 14.44 25.96 21.23
C GLU A 181 15.83 25.65 20.66
N TYR A 182 15.89 24.93 19.54
CA TYR A 182 17.14 24.50 18.94
C TYR A 182 17.84 25.59 18.11
N ASN A 183 17.08 26.35 17.31
CA ASN A 183 17.61 27.44 16.49
C ASN A 183 16.67 28.65 16.54
N PRO A 184 16.68 29.44 17.63
CA PRO A 184 15.70 30.51 17.84
C PRO A 184 15.72 31.58 16.74
N SER A 185 16.93 31.90 16.26
CA SER A 185 17.16 32.96 15.27
C SER A 185 16.92 32.53 13.83
N GLY A 186 17.17 31.26 13.50
CA GLY A 186 17.07 30.75 12.13
C GLY A 186 15.83 29.88 11.87
N ARG A 187 15.39 29.09 12.85
CA ARG A 187 14.21 28.19 12.82
C ARG A 187 14.08 27.30 11.59
N TYR A 188 15.19 27.01 10.92
CA TYR A 188 15.29 25.96 9.92
C TYR A 188 16.01 24.74 10.51
N PRO A 189 15.71 23.52 10.02
CA PRO A 189 16.49 22.33 10.36
C PRO A 189 17.97 22.54 9.98
N VAL A 190 18.85 22.55 10.98
CA VAL A 190 20.30 22.64 10.74
C VAL A 190 20.82 21.23 10.54
N ILE A 191 21.34 20.93 9.34
CA ILE A 191 21.98 19.64 9.07
C ILE A 191 23.28 19.58 9.88
N GLU A 192 23.34 18.64 10.82
CA GLU A 192 24.53 18.38 11.61
C GLU A 192 25.14 17.01 11.30
N LEU A 193 26.46 16.98 11.17
CA LEU A 193 27.19 15.71 11.10
C LEU A 193 27.29 15.13 12.50
N TRP A 194 26.88 13.88 12.68
CA TRP A 194 26.83 13.22 13.98
C TRP A 194 27.89 12.12 14.09
N ASN A 195 28.62 12.07 15.21
CA ASN A 195 29.46 10.93 15.55
C ASN A 195 28.62 9.91 16.32
N PHE A 196 28.10 8.91 15.61
CA PHE A 196 27.24 7.87 16.20
C PHE A 196 27.93 7.00 17.25
N LYS A 197 29.26 6.90 17.25
CA LYS A 197 29.99 6.15 18.28
C LYS A 197 30.03 6.89 19.61
N GLU A 198 30.17 8.21 19.54
CA GLU A 198 30.31 9.08 20.71
C GLU A 198 28.96 9.70 21.14
N GLY A 199 27.89 9.48 20.37
CA GLY A 199 26.56 9.99 20.68
C GLY A 199 26.46 11.52 20.69
N ARG A 200 27.32 12.22 19.95
CA ARG A 200 27.36 13.69 19.89
C ARG A 200 27.62 14.21 18.48
N LYS A 201 27.46 15.52 18.28
CA LYS A 201 27.87 16.22 17.05
C LYS A 201 29.33 15.90 16.73
N ALA A 202 29.58 15.55 15.47
CA ALA A 202 30.91 15.30 14.96
C ALA A 202 31.72 16.60 14.92
N THR A 203 32.96 16.51 15.35
CA THR A 203 33.93 17.60 15.23
C THR A 203 34.44 17.70 13.80
N LEU A 204 34.90 18.89 13.41
CA LEU A 204 35.51 19.11 12.10
C LEU A 204 36.67 18.14 11.82
N LYS A 205 37.47 17.83 12.85
CA LYS A 205 38.57 16.86 12.76
C LYS A 205 38.08 15.46 12.40
N GLU A 206 37.03 14.98 13.07
CA GLU A 206 36.44 13.66 12.81
C GLU A 206 35.88 13.57 11.39
N VAL A 207 35.20 14.64 10.92
CA VAL A 207 34.67 14.73 9.56
C VAL A 207 35.78 14.72 8.51
N ILE A 208 36.81 15.55 8.67
CA ILE A 208 37.97 15.59 7.76
C ILE A 208 38.67 14.24 7.70
N GLN A 209 38.88 13.59 8.86
CA GLN A 209 39.49 12.26 8.91
C GLN A 209 38.67 11.21 8.17
N TYR A 210 37.34 11.24 8.30
CA TYR A 210 36.44 10.33 7.58
C TYR A 210 36.53 10.53 6.06
N ILE A 211 36.47 11.79 5.58
CA ILE A 211 36.59 12.13 4.16
C ILE A 211 37.94 11.66 3.60
N LEU A 212 39.05 11.96 4.29
CA LEU A 212 40.40 11.55 3.87
C LEU A 212 40.54 10.03 3.79
N LYS A 213 39.94 9.28 4.73
CA LYS A 213 39.94 7.81 4.71
C LYS A 213 39.21 7.29 3.49
N ASN A 214 38.02 7.82 3.20
CA ASN A 214 37.20 7.40 2.05
C ASN A 214 37.88 7.71 0.70
N LEU A 215 38.51 8.88 0.57
CA LEU A 215 39.26 9.26 -0.64
C LEU A 215 40.46 8.33 -0.89
N LYS A 216 41.18 7.95 0.17
CA LYS A 216 42.29 6.98 0.06
C LYS A 216 41.80 5.59 -0.36
N THR A 217 40.65 5.15 0.13
CA THR A 217 40.07 3.86 -0.28
C THR A 217 39.56 3.86 -1.73
N LEU A 218 39.01 4.98 -2.21
CA LEU A 218 38.58 5.13 -3.61
C LEU A 218 39.77 5.12 -4.58
N LYS A 219 40.89 5.76 -4.23
CA LYS A 219 42.10 5.75 -5.06
C LYS A 219 42.80 4.39 -5.16
N ARG A 220 42.57 3.48 -4.20
CA ARG A 220 43.13 2.12 -4.20
C ARG A 220 42.33 1.09 -5.00
N LYS A 221 41.09 1.42 -5.37
CA LYS A 221 40.18 0.56 -6.15
C LYS A 221 40.20 0.85 -7.65
N ARG A 222 41.09 1.75 -8.11
CA ARG A 222 41.26 2.14 -9.50
C ARG A 222 42.58 1.61 -10.04
#